data_AF-A0A9N9K4U5-F1
#
_entry.id   AF-A0A9N9K4U5-F1
#
_cell.length_a   1.000
_cell.length_b   1.000
_cell.length_c   1.000
_cell.angle_alpha   90.00
_cell.angle_beta   90.00
_cell.angle_gamma   90.00
#
_symmetry.space_group_name_H-M   'P 1'
#
loop_
_entity.id
_entity.type
_entity.pdbx_description
1 polymer ?
#
loop_
_entity_poly.entity_id
_entity_poly.type
_entity_poly.pdbx_seq_one_letter_code
_entity_poly.pdbx_strand_id
1 'polypeptide(L)'
;PENKDSPWVSSPSIITSAPTLEANVTEMINKAFEVLYVLNDLRDEKNRYIQKNEIELIRNKRTNYGSSPVRPKYRKRTKRSALPGRCHSCNIQETPEWRRGPDGARTLCNACGLHFAKMTRKRAQLALREQQAMVDNPMLNS
;
A
#
# COMPACT_ATOMS: atom_id res chain seq x y z
N PRO A 1 -54.58 -36.87 73.04
CA PRO A 1 -53.61 -35.74 73.14
C PRO A 1 -52.35 -36.08 72.32
N GLU A 2 -52.32 -35.75 71.03
CA GLU A 2 -51.67 -34.51 70.50
C GLU A 2 -50.24 -34.36 71.06
N ASN A 3 -49.16 -34.37 70.28
CA ASN A 3 -48.98 -33.86 68.92
C ASN A 3 -47.68 -34.47 68.36
N LYS A 4 -47.70 -35.01 67.13
CA LYS A 4 -46.51 -35.46 66.40
C LYS A 4 -46.45 -34.72 65.07
N ASP A 5 -45.26 -34.21 64.78
CA ASP A 5 -44.68 -33.93 63.46
C ASP A 5 -45.26 -32.75 62.66
N SER A 6 -44.44 -31.71 62.51
CA SER A 6 -44.54 -30.79 61.38
C SER A 6 -43.15 -30.40 60.89
N PRO A 7 -42.65 -31.02 59.80
CA PRO A 7 -41.47 -30.57 59.08
C PRO A 7 -41.86 -30.17 57.66
N TRP A 8 -42.50 -29.00 57.50
CA TRP A 8 -42.68 -28.41 56.17
C TRP A 8 -41.64 -27.31 55.99
N VAL A 9 -40.42 -27.74 55.68
CA VAL A 9 -39.41 -26.87 55.07
C VAL A 9 -39.83 -26.67 53.63
N SER A 10 -40.38 -25.50 53.30
CA SER A 10 -40.70 -25.13 51.93
C SER A 10 -39.43 -25.11 51.09
N SER A 11 -39.31 -26.05 50.15
CA SER A 11 -38.23 -26.05 49.15
C SER A 11 -38.48 -24.93 48.13
N PRO A 12 -37.49 -24.09 47.78
CA PRO A 12 -37.65 -23.11 46.71
C PRO A 12 -37.69 -23.84 45.37
N SER A 13 -38.79 -23.71 44.63
CA SER A 13 -38.89 -24.15 43.24
C SER A 13 -37.84 -23.40 42.40
N ILE A 14 -36.82 -24.11 41.92
CA ILE A 14 -35.90 -23.59 40.92
C ILE A 14 -36.69 -23.45 39.62
N ILE A 15 -37.19 -22.24 39.35
CA ILE A 15 -37.78 -21.87 38.07
C ILE A 15 -36.62 -21.67 37.10
N THR A 16 -36.25 -22.71 36.36
CA THR A 16 -35.42 -22.54 35.16
C THR A 16 -36.34 -21.99 34.07
N SER A 17 -36.40 -20.67 33.93
CA SER A 17 -37.18 -20.01 32.88
C SER A 17 -36.53 -20.30 31.51
N ALA A 18 -37.32 -20.84 30.59
CA ALA A 18 -36.92 -21.01 29.19
C ALA A 18 -36.48 -19.65 28.59
N PRO A 19 -35.45 -19.62 27.73
CA PRO A 19 -34.98 -18.38 27.13
C PRO A 19 -36.11 -17.72 26.32
N THR A 20 -36.27 -16.41 26.50
CA THR A 20 -37.25 -15.61 25.77
C THR A 20 -36.82 -15.47 24.30
N LEU A 21 -37.78 -15.25 23.39
CA LEU A 21 -37.51 -15.02 21.96
C LEU A 21 -36.44 -13.93 21.75
N GLU A 22 -36.48 -12.86 22.55
CA GLU A 22 -35.51 -11.76 22.58
C GLU A 22 -34.07 -12.24 22.88
N ALA A 23 -33.92 -13.18 23.82
CA ALA A 23 -32.61 -13.75 24.15
C ALA A 23 -32.04 -14.57 22.98
N ASN A 24 -32.89 -15.34 22.30
CA ASN A 24 -32.49 -16.13 21.13
C ASN A 24 -32.09 -15.22 19.96
N VAL A 25 -32.84 -14.14 19.70
CA VAL A 25 -32.51 -13.16 18.65
C VAL A 25 -31.18 -12.48 18.94
N THR A 26 -30.96 -12.06 20.19
CA THR A 26 -29.70 -11.44 20.60
C THR A 26 -28.53 -12.41 20.45
N GLU A 27 -28.72 -13.69 20.79
CA GLU A 27 -27.71 -14.72 20.60
C GLU A 27 -27.39 -14.94 19.11
N MET A 28 -28.40 -14.96 18.23
CA MET A 28 -28.20 -15.05 16.79
C MET A 28 -27.41 -13.86 16.23
N ILE A 29 -27.73 -12.65 16.69
CA ILE A 29 -27.02 -11.43 16.29
C ILE A 29 -25.56 -11.49 16.73
N ASN A 30 -25.30 -11.86 17.99
CA ASN A 30 -23.93 -11.99 18.51
C ASN A 30 -23.14 -13.05 17.73
N LYS A 31 -23.74 -14.21 17.46
CA LYS A 31 -23.13 -15.26 16.62
C LYS A 31 -22.83 -14.77 15.21
N ALA A 32 -23.72 -13.97 14.61
CA ALA A 32 -23.49 -13.38 13.30
C ALA A 32 -22.32 -12.39 13.32
N PHE A 33 -22.17 -11.58 14.37
CA PHE A 33 -21.03 -10.68 14.52
C PHE A 33 -19.71 -11.43 14.66
N GLU A 34 -19.66 -12.49 15.47
CA GLU A 34 -18.46 -13.33 15.61
C GLU A 34 -18.01 -13.90 14.26
N VAL A 35 -18.96 -14.41 13.46
CA VAL A 35 -18.66 -14.90 12.11
C VAL A 35 -18.10 -13.79 11.22
N LEU A 36 -18.67 -12.59 11.26
CA LEU A 36 -18.18 -11.46 10.48
C LEU A 36 -16.78 -11.01 10.91
N TYR A 37 -16.49 -11.01 12.22
CA TYR A 37 -15.15 -10.70 12.73
C TYR A 37 -14.11 -11.69 12.21
N VAL A 38 -14.39 -12.99 12.32
CA VAL A 38 -13.49 -14.04 11.80
C VAL A 38 -13.27 -13.89 10.30
N LEU A 39 -14.33 -13.61 9.52
CA LEU A 39 -14.20 -13.43 8.07
C LEU A 39 -13.38 -12.19 7.68
N ASN A 40 -13.51 -11.10 8.44
CA ASN A 40 -12.70 -9.90 8.23
C ASN A 40 -11.23 -10.15 8.59
N ASP A 41 -10.95 -10.85 9.68
CA ASP A 41 -9.56 -11.18 10.04
C ASP A 41 -8.90 -12.11 9.01
N LEU A 42 -9.62 -13.12 8.52
CA LEU A 42 -9.14 -13.99 7.42
C LEU A 42 -8.90 -13.21 6.13
N ARG A 43 -9.76 -12.22 5.83
CA ARG A 43 -9.56 -11.32 4.68
C ARG A 43 -8.28 -10.50 4.85
N ASP A 44 -8.05 -9.96 6.03
CA ASP A 44 -6.86 -9.17 6.32
C ASP A 44 -5.59 -10.02 6.30
N GLU A 45 -5.64 -11.26 6.81
CA GLU A 45 -4.55 -12.22 6.72
C GLU A 45 -4.20 -12.53 5.26
N LYS A 46 -5.20 -12.79 4.42
CA LYS A 46 -5.01 -12.98 2.98
C LYS A 46 -4.35 -11.75 2.34
N ASN A 47 -4.80 -10.54 2.69
CA ASN A 47 -4.24 -9.30 2.17
C ASN A 47 -2.78 -9.12 2.60
N ARG A 48 -2.46 -9.41 3.87
CA ARG A 48 -1.08 -9.40 4.40
C ARG A 48 -0.21 -10.39 3.64
N TYR A 49 -0.71 -11.60 3.35
CA TYR A 49 0.00 -12.60 2.57
C TYR A 49 0.28 -12.13 1.13
N ILE A 50 -0.72 -11.60 0.43
CA ILE A 50 -0.55 -11.07 -0.94
C ILE A 50 0.51 -9.97 -0.94
N GLN A 51 0.40 -9.00 -0.04
CA GLN A 51 1.34 -7.89 0.06
C GLN A 51 2.78 -8.37 0.35
N LYS A 52 2.94 -9.36 1.24
CA LYS A 52 4.26 -9.96 1.53
C LYS A 52 4.87 -10.60 0.28
N ASN A 53 4.09 -11.36 -0.48
CA ASN A 53 4.55 -12.00 -1.72
C ASN A 53 4.90 -10.98 -2.80
N GLU A 54 4.13 -9.90 -2.96
CA GLU A 54 4.46 -8.83 -3.90
C GLU A 54 5.78 -8.15 -3.56
N ILE A 55 6.01 -7.84 -2.28
CA ILE A 55 7.26 -7.24 -1.80
C ILE A 55 8.43 -8.20 -2.03
N GLU A 56 8.24 -9.49 -1.77
CA GLU A 56 9.26 -10.52 -1.97
C GLU A 56 9.58 -10.70 -3.45
N LEU A 57 8.58 -10.71 -4.33
CA LEU A 57 8.77 -10.75 -5.77
C LEU A 57 9.55 -9.53 -6.27
N ILE A 58 9.24 -8.33 -5.77
CA ILE A 58 9.98 -7.11 -6.09
C ILE A 58 11.44 -7.21 -5.60
N ARG A 59 11.66 -7.72 -4.37
CA ARG A 59 13.01 -7.94 -3.82
C ARG A 59 13.78 -8.94 -4.68
N ASN A 60 13.19 -10.08 -4.99
CA ASN A 60 13.83 -11.14 -5.78
C ASN A 60 14.13 -10.67 -7.22
N LYS A 61 13.25 -9.85 -7.80
CA LYS A 61 13.52 -9.20 -9.09
C LYS A 61 14.69 -8.22 -9.01
N ARG A 62 14.81 -7.45 -7.92
CA ARG A 62 15.95 -6.54 -7.70
C ARG A 62 17.26 -7.31 -7.49
N THR A 63 17.24 -8.43 -6.78
CA THR A 63 18.44 -9.27 -6.58
C THR A 63 18.84 -9.99 -7.86
N ASN A 64 17.89 -10.55 -8.62
CA ASN A 64 18.17 -11.25 -9.89
C ASN A 64 18.58 -10.32 -11.05
N TYR A 65 18.14 -9.05 -11.06
CA TYR A 65 18.67 -8.05 -12.02
C TYR A 65 19.93 -7.32 -11.50
N GLY A 66 20.28 -7.49 -10.22
CA GLY A 66 21.54 -6.99 -9.63
C GLY A 66 22.78 -7.80 -10.05
N SER A 67 22.57 -9.01 -10.57
CA SER A 67 23.58 -9.90 -11.16
C SER A 67 23.26 -10.22 -12.63
N SER A 68 23.02 -9.19 -13.45
CA SER A 68 22.93 -9.43 -14.90
C SER A 68 24.26 -9.97 -15.43
N PRO A 69 24.27 -11.09 -16.19
CA PRO A 69 25.48 -11.57 -16.85
C PRO A 69 25.94 -10.47 -17.80
N VAL A 70 27.24 -10.19 -17.78
CA VAL A 70 27.94 -9.23 -18.63
C VAL A 70 27.33 -9.22 -20.03
N ARG A 71 26.54 -8.19 -20.35
CA ARG A 71 26.09 -7.93 -21.72
C ARG A 71 27.33 -7.88 -22.61
N PRO A 72 27.32 -8.46 -23.83
CA PRO A 72 28.48 -8.44 -24.72
C PRO A 72 28.99 -7.00 -24.88
N LYS A 73 30.27 -6.81 -24.57
CA LYS A 73 31.02 -5.56 -24.75
C LYS A 73 31.08 -5.20 -26.24
N TYR A 74 30.03 -4.61 -26.80
CA TYR A 74 30.16 -3.71 -27.95
C TYR A 74 28.95 -2.77 -28.13
N ARG A 75 28.59 -2.01 -27.09
CA ARG A 75 28.19 -0.63 -27.36
C ARG A 75 29.41 0.21 -27.02
N LYS A 76 30.04 0.78 -28.05
CA LYS A 76 31.08 1.79 -27.91
C LYS A 76 30.67 2.69 -26.76
N ARG A 77 31.41 2.60 -25.65
CA ARG A 77 31.30 3.47 -24.50
C ARG A 77 31.81 4.82 -24.98
N THR A 78 31.00 5.51 -25.79
CA THR A 78 31.29 6.86 -26.24
C THR A 78 31.64 7.62 -24.98
N LYS A 79 32.88 8.11 -24.96
CA LYS A 79 33.57 8.88 -23.92
C LYS A 79 32.68 9.14 -22.71
N ARG A 80 33.06 8.63 -21.53
CA ARG A 80 32.52 9.14 -20.26
C ARG A 80 32.64 10.66 -20.36
N SER A 81 31.53 11.34 -20.68
CA SER A 81 31.50 12.79 -20.75
C SER A 81 32.04 13.25 -19.42
N ALA A 82 33.08 14.09 -19.43
CA ALA A 82 33.71 14.59 -18.22
C ALA A 82 32.61 14.96 -17.23
N LEU A 83 32.72 14.46 -15.99
CA LEU A 83 31.74 14.80 -14.97
C LEU A 83 31.72 16.33 -14.89
N PRO A 84 30.54 16.96 -14.94
CA PRO A 84 30.48 18.41 -14.82
C PRO A 84 31.06 18.75 -13.45
N GLY A 85 32.06 19.61 -13.42
CA GLY A 85 32.77 19.96 -12.18
C GLY A 85 31.88 20.64 -11.14
N ARG A 86 30.63 20.98 -11.48
CA ARG A 86 29.61 21.51 -10.58
C ARG A 86 28.19 21.25 -11.08
N CYS A 87 27.23 21.20 -10.17
CA CYS A 87 25.80 21.19 -10.48
C CYS A 87 25.39 22.49 -11.18
N HIS A 88 24.70 22.40 -12.31
CA HIS A 88 24.24 23.59 -13.04
C HIS A 88 23.15 24.39 -12.32
N SER A 89 22.46 23.78 -11.34
CA SER A 89 21.38 24.44 -10.60
C SER A 89 21.83 25.07 -9.29
N CYS A 90 22.71 24.40 -8.53
CA CYS A 90 23.14 24.87 -7.20
C CYS A 90 24.65 25.02 -7.05
N ASN A 91 25.43 24.80 -8.11
CA ASN A 91 26.89 24.94 -8.15
C ASN A 91 27.69 24.06 -7.18
N ILE A 92 27.07 23.13 -6.46
CA ILE A 92 27.81 22.16 -5.63
C ILE A 92 28.71 21.28 -6.50
N GLN A 93 29.95 21.09 -6.05
CA GLN A 93 30.97 20.33 -6.78
C GLN A 93 31.03 18.86 -6.33
N GLU A 94 30.54 18.57 -5.13
CA GLU A 94 30.51 17.22 -4.56
C GLU A 94 29.07 16.74 -4.40
N THR A 95 28.82 15.51 -4.82
CA THR A 95 27.51 14.87 -4.70
C THR A 95 27.68 13.36 -4.79
N PRO A 96 26.89 12.56 -4.06
CA PRO A 96 27.00 11.10 -4.12
C PRO A 96 26.63 10.51 -5.47
N GLU A 97 25.82 11.20 -6.28
CA GLU A 97 25.43 10.75 -7.63
C GLU A 97 25.09 11.95 -8.52
N TRP A 98 25.62 11.94 -9.74
CA TRP A 98 25.33 12.95 -10.77
C TRP A 98 24.14 12.51 -11.64
N ARG A 99 23.08 13.32 -11.64
CA ARG A 99 21.84 13.05 -12.36
C ARG A 99 21.73 13.86 -13.65
N ARG A 100 20.86 13.40 -14.55
CA ARG A 100 20.52 14.12 -15.79
C ARG A 100 19.68 15.37 -15.47
N GLY A 101 20.02 16.48 -16.11
CA GLY A 101 19.27 17.73 -16.08
C GLY A 101 18.83 18.19 -17.47
N PRO A 102 18.34 19.44 -17.58
CA PRO A 102 17.94 20.01 -18.87
C PRO A 102 19.11 20.08 -19.86
N ASP A 103 20.32 20.39 -19.37
CA ASP A 103 21.52 20.53 -20.21
C ASP A 103 22.17 19.19 -20.58
N GLY A 104 21.52 18.07 -20.25
CA GLY A 104 21.98 16.73 -20.63
C GLY A 104 22.41 15.85 -19.46
N ALA A 105 23.21 14.83 -19.78
CA ALA A 105 23.57 13.79 -18.82
C ALA A 105 24.52 14.32 -17.74
N ARG A 106 24.29 13.91 -16.49
CA ARG A 106 25.12 14.22 -15.32
C ARG A 106 25.22 15.69 -14.91
N THR A 107 24.41 16.60 -15.44
CA THR A 107 24.54 18.07 -15.20
C THR A 107 24.03 18.56 -13.84
N LEU A 108 23.34 17.71 -13.08
CA LEU A 108 22.77 18.09 -11.77
C LEU A 108 23.28 17.17 -10.66
N CYS A 109 23.38 17.72 -9.46
CA CYS A 109 23.60 16.92 -8.25
C CYS A 109 22.37 16.04 -7.95
N ASN A 110 22.51 15.12 -6.99
CA ASN A 110 21.45 14.19 -6.63
C ASN A 110 20.13 14.90 -6.26
N ALA A 111 20.18 15.95 -5.42
CA ALA A 111 19.00 16.68 -4.98
C ALA A 111 18.30 17.43 -6.13
N CYS A 112 19.06 18.26 -6.86
CA CYS A 112 18.53 19.03 -8.00
C CYS A 112 17.99 18.12 -9.10
N GLY A 113 18.67 17.01 -9.40
CA GLY A 113 18.22 16.06 -10.42
C GLY A 113 16.93 15.32 -10.06
N LEU A 114 16.73 14.98 -8.78
CA LEU A 114 15.47 14.40 -8.32
C LEU A 114 14.32 15.40 -8.42
N HIS A 115 14.56 16.66 -8.02
CA HIS A 115 13.58 17.73 -8.14
C HIS A 115 13.19 17.97 -9.59
N PHE A 116 14.18 18.09 -10.47
CA PHE A 116 13.95 18.25 -11.92
C PHE A 116 13.13 17.09 -12.48
N ALA A 117 13.51 15.83 -12.20
CA ALA A 117 12.77 14.66 -12.67
C ALA A 117 11.31 14.65 -12.19
N LYS A 118 11.05 15.04 -10.94
CA LYS A 118 9.69 15.18 -10.40
C LYS A 118 8.90 16.25 -11.16
N MET A 119 9.50 17.42 -11.38
CA MET A 119 8.87 18.52 -12.13
C MET A 119 8.57 18.13 -13.57
N THR A 120 9.52 17.51 -14.28
CA THR A 120 9.35 17.06 -15.66
C THR A 120 8.21 16.04 -15.79
N ARG A 121 8.12 15.07 -14.87
CA ARG A 121 7.00 14.11 -14.85
C ARG A 121 5.66 14.80 -14.63
N LYS A 122 5.58 15.74 -13.69
CA LYS A 122 4.35 16.50 -13.44
C LYS A 122 3.91 17.27 -14.69
N ARG A 123 4.84 17.94 -15.38
CA ARG A 123 4.55 18.65 -16.63
C ARG A 123 4.06 17.69 -17.72
N ALA A 124 4.70 16.54 -17.89
CA ALA A 124 4.27 15.54 -18.86
C ALA A 124 2.85 15.00 -18.55
N GLN A 125 2.52 14.80 -17.28
CA GLN A 125 1.18 14.37 -16.87
C GLN A 125 0.11 15.44 -17.13
N LEU A 126 0.42 16.71 -16.86
CA LEU A 126 -0.49 17.82 -17.16
C LEU A 126 -0.74 17.93 -18.67
N ALA A 127 0.31 17.87 -19.48
CA ALA A 127 0.17 17.90 -20.93
C ALA A 127 -0.68 16.74 -21.47
N LEU A 128 -0.52 15.53 -20.92
CA LEU A 128 -1.37 14.39 -21.30
C LEU A 128 -2.83 14.60 -20.89
N ARG A 129 -3.09 15.18 -19.72
CA ARG A 129 -4.44 15.48 -19.25
C ARG A 129 -5.10 16.58 -20.08
N GLU A 130 -4.35 17.61 -20.48
CA GLU A 130 -4.83 18.66 -21.38
C GLU A 130 -5.19 18.08 -22.75
N GLN A 131 -4.34 17.21 -23.31
CA GLN A 131 -4.65 16.50 -24.56
C GLN A 131 -5.93 15.65 -24.43
N GLN A 132 -6.11 14.94 -23.32
CA GLN A 132 -7.33 14.16 -23.08
C GLN A 132 -8.56 15.05 -22.96
N ALA A 133 -8.47 16.18 -22.26
CA ALA A 133 -9.57 17.13 -22.13
C ALA A 133 -9.98 17.75 -23.48
N MET A 134 -9.03 17.95 -24.40
CA MET A 134 -9.31 18.38 -25.77
C MET A 134 -10.06 17.32 -26.59
N VAL A 135 -9.86 16.03 -26.30
CA VAL A 135 -10.61 14.93 -26.94
C VAL A 135 -12.02 14.81 -26.36
N ASP A 136 -12.16 14.95 -25.04
CA ASP A 136 -13.42 14.72 -24.34
C ASP A 136 -14.43 15.87 -24.47
N ASN A 137 -14.02 17.07 -24.93
CA ASN A 137 -14.92 18.21 -25.15
C ASN A 137 -14.83 18.79 -26.58
N PRO A 138 -15.51 18.18 -27.57
CA PRO A 138 -15.43 18.60 -28.97
C PRO A 138 -16.13 19.95 -29.29
N MET A 139 -16.81 20.59 -28.32
CA MET A 139 -17.50 21.87 -28.52
C MET A 139 -16.63 23.12 -28.36
N LEU A 140 -15.35 22.98 -27.97
CA LEU A 140 -14.42 24.11 -27.82
C LEU A 140 -13.53 24.36 -29.05
N ASN A 141 -13.78 23.67 -30.17
CA ASN A 141 -12.98 23.77 -31.39
C ASN A 141 -13.71 24.48 -32.55
N SER A 142 -14.80 25.20 -32.25
CA SER A 142 -15.55 26.04 -33.21
C SER A 142 -15.36 27.52 -32.91
#